data_AF-A0AAU8APN0-F1
#
_entry.id   AF-A0AAU8APN0-F1
#
_cell.length_a   1.000
_cell.length_b   1.000
_cell.length_c   1.000
_cell.angle_alpha   90.00
_cell.angle_beta   90.00
_cell.angle_gamma   90.00
#
_symmetry.space_group_name_H-M   'P 1'
#
loop_
_entity.id
_entity.type
_entity.pdbx_description
1 polymer ?
#
loop_
_entity_poly.entity_id
_entity_poly.type
_entity_poly.pdbx_seq_one_letter_code
_entity_poly.pdbx_strand_id
1 'polypeptide(L)'
;MPSATPVLSPQRRRFLQDTARMGGGCLLAGAGLAWLASDAQALPAQALRPPGALPEKDFLATCIRCGLCVTDCPYDTLSLARLGVDGPATGTPFFTARDVPCEMCDDIPCVAACPTGALDPALKNIDDARMGTAVLVDQENCLNFLGLRCDVCYRVCPVIDEAITLELSHNERSGHHAIFAPTVHAGHCTGCGICEKSCVLPEAAIKVLPVRLARGAPAEHYRKGWEEMEQNGGPLVEGIIDLPDRLPGPGTDNLAAPGGFEPSFKLPGAGE
;
A
#
# COMPACT_ATOMS: atom_id res chain seq x y z
N MET A 1 -53.80 61.32 -6.67
CA MET A 1 -52.41 61.64 -7.04
C MET A 1 -51.79 60.37 -7.59
N PRO A 2 -51.45 60.29 -8.89
CA PRO A 2 -50.75 59.13 -9.39
C PRO A 2 -49.28 59.24 -8.98
N SER A 3 -48.80 58.29 -8.19
CA SER A 3 -47.38 58.16 -7.84
C SER A 3 -46.56 57.96 -9.11
N ALA A 4 -45.64 58.88 -9.37
CA ALA A 4 -44.70 58.77 -10.48
C ALA A 4 -43.82 57.52 -10.26
N THR A 5 -43.98 56.53 -11.12
CA THR A 5 -43.12 55.35 -11.15
C THR A 5 -41.70 55.79 -11.50
N PRO A 6 -40.67 55.46 -10.71
CA PRO A 6 -39.31 55.91 -10.99
C PRO A 6 -38.83 55.33 -12.33
N VAL A 7 -38.48 56.21 -13.26
CA VAL A 7 -37.99 55.83 -14.59
C VAL A 7 -36.60 55.21 -14.42
N LEU A 8 -36.49 53.89 -14.59
CA LEU A 8 -35.21 53.19 -14.50
C LEU A 8 -34.26 53.70 -15.59
N SER A 9 -33.18 54.39 -15.19
CA SER A 9 -32.21 54.94 -16.15
C SER A 9 -31.52 53.81 -16.94
N PRO A 10 -31.43 53.88 -18.28
CA PRO A 10 -30.75 52.89 -19.11
C PRO A 10 -29.28 52.64 -18.71
N GLN A 11 -28.60 53.67 -18.18
CA GLN A 11 -27.21 53.59 -17.71
C GLN A 11 -27.06 52.66 -16.49
N ARG A 12 -27.95 52.76 -15.48
CA ARG A 12 -27.94 51.84 -14.32
C ARG A 12 -28.18 50.39 -14.74
N ARG A 13 -29.10 50.17 -15.69
CA ARG A 13 -29.38 48.82 -16.21
C ARG A 13 -28.17 48.22 -16.92
N ARG A 14 -27.48 49.03 -17.75
CA ARG A 14 -26.26 48.62 -18.45
C ARG A 14 -25.12 48.31 -17.48
N PHE A 15 -24.89 49.18 -16.48
CA PHE A 15 -23.89 48.95 -15.44
C PHE A 15 -24.12 47.64 -14.67
N LEU A 16 -25.37 47.36 -14.25
CA LEU A 16 -25.69 46.10 -13.55
C LEU A 16 -25.51 44.88 -14.46
N GLN A 17 -25.88 44.97 -15.73
CA GLN A 17 -25.68 43.88 -16.70
C GLN A 17 -24.20 43.61 -16.98
N ASP A 18 -23.40 44.67 -17.17
CA ASP A 18 -21.96 44.54 -17.43
C ASP A 18 -21.23 44.02 -16.18
N THR A 19 -21.61 44.47 -14.98
CA THR A 19 -21.09 43.94 -13.72
C THR A 19 -21.45 42.46 -13.52
N ALA A 20 -22.71 42.08 -13.80
CA ALA A 20 -23.14 40.69 -13.69
C ALA A 20 -22.42 39.78 -14.70
N ARG A 21 -22.20 40.25 -15.94
CA ARG A 21 -21.44 39.53 -16.97
C ARG A 21 -19.97 39.36 -16.59
N MET A 22 -19.33 40.43 -16.12
CA MET A 22 -17.95 40.39 -15.65
C MET A 22 -17.82 39.44 -14.44
N GLY A 23 -18.69 39.60 -13.44
CA GLY A 23 -18.72 38.73 -12.27
C GLY A 23 -18.95 37.26 -12.63
N GLY A 24 -19.89 36.97 -13.53
CA GLY A 24 -20.12 35.62 -14.04
C GLY A 24 -18.92 35.05 -14.80
N GLY A 25 -18.28 35.86 -15.65
CA GLY A 25 -17.07 35.47 -16.37
C GLY A 25 -15.89 35.15 -15.45
N CYS A 26 -15.63 36.01 -14.46
CA CYS A 26 -14.60 35.77 -13.44
C CYS A 26 -14.88 34.53 -12.59
N LEU A 27 -16.15 34.28 -12.24
CA LEU A 27 -16.52 33.09 -11.48
C LEU A 27 -16.30 31.81 -12.29
N LEU A 28 -16.70 31.77 -13.56
CA LEU A 28 -16.48 30.61 -14.43
C LEU A 28 -14.99 30.36 -14.66
N ALA A 29 -14.22 31.40 -14.95
CA ALA A 29 -12.78 31.30 -15.11
C ALA A 29 -12.08 30.85 -13.82
N GLY A 30 -12.48 31.42 -12.68
CA GLY A 30 -11.96 31.05 -11.36
C GLY A 30 -12.28 29.62 -10.99
N ALA A 31 -13.51 29.16 -11.23
CA ALA A 31 -13.93 27.78 -11.02
C ALA A 31 -13.18 26.80 -11.94
N GLY A 32 -12.99 27.16 -13.21
CA GLY A 32 -12.19 26.35 -14.15
C GLY A 32 -10.73 26.22 -13.73
N LEU A 33 -10.11 27.31 -13.28
CA LEU A 33 -8.75 27.31 -12.74
C LEU A 33 -8.65 26.50 -11.44
N ALA A 34 -9.62 26.64 -10.54
CA ALA A 34 -9.65 25.89 -9.29
C ALA A 34 -9.80 24.38 -9.54
N TRP A 35 -10.64 23.99 -10.50
CA TRP A 35 -10.80 22.60 -10.91
C TRP A 35 -9.52 22.02 -11.49
N LEU A 36 -8.88 22.75 -12.41
CA LEU A 36 -7.60 22.34 -12.99
C LEU A 36 -6.49 22.21 -11.93
N ALA A 37 -6.43 23.16 -10.98
CA ALA A 37 -5.47 23.12 -9.89
C ALA A 37 -5.70 21.92 -8.95
N SER A 38 -6.97 21.57 -8.71
CA SER A 38 -7.34 20.42 -7.87
C SER A 38 -6.96 19.10 -8.54
N ASP A 39 -7.25 18.96 -9.84
CA ASP A 39 -6.85 17.78 -10.61
C ASP A 39 -5.32 17.62 -10.66
N ALA A 40 -4.57 18.72 -10.84
CA ALA A 40 -3.12 18.69 -10.88
C ALA A 40 -2.45 18.19 -9.57
N GLN A 41 -3.21 18.13 -8.46
CA GLN A 41 -2.76 17.58 -7.17
C GLN A 41 -3.49 16.28 -6.79
N ALA A 42 -4.26 15.71 -7.71
CA ALA A 42 -5.06 14.54 -7.43
C ALA A 42 -4.20 13.31 -7.13
N LEU A 43 -4.56 12.64 -6.05
CA LEU A 43 -3.79 11.63 -5.34
C LEU A 43 -4.65 10.36 -5.19
N PRO A 44 -4.83 9.59 -6.28
CA PRO A 44 -5.74 8.46 -6.31
C PRO A 44 -5.32 7.39 -5.30
N ALA A 45 -6.30 6.65 -4.81
CA ALA A 45 -6.08 5.61 -3.82
C ALA A 45 -5.48 4.32 -4.41
N GLN A 46 -5.63 4.10 -5.72
CA GLN A 46 -5.32 2.84 -6.39
C GLN A 46 -4.19 2.96 -7.42
N ALA A 47 -3.86 4.17 -7.88
CA ALA A 47 -2.86 4.32 -8.93
C ALA A 47 -1.45 4.24 -8.34
N LEU A 48 -0.64 3.38 -8.92
CA LEU A 48 0.74 3.15 -8.51
C LEU A 48 1.68 3.93 -9.41
N ARG A 49 2.76 4.46 -8.81
CA ARG A 49 3.80 5.18 -9.55
C ARG A 49 4.84 4.20 -10.11
N PRO A 50 5.52 4.55 -11.23
CA PRO A 50 6.62 3.75 -11.77
C PRO A 50 7.72 3.46 -10.72
N PRO A 51 8.59 2.46 -10.97
CA PRO A 51 9.72 2.20 -10.08
C PRO A 51 10.63 3.43 -9.98
N GLY A 52 11.18 3.64 -8.78
CA GLY A 52 12.05 4.79 -8.48
C GLY A 52 11.32 6.12 -8.31
N ALA A 53 9.99 6.18 -8.36
CA ALA A 53 9.29 7.44 -8.13
C ALA A 53 9.62 8.05 -6.76
N LEU A 54 9.95 9.35 -6.77
CA LEU A 54 10.10 10.15 -5.55
C LEU A 54 8.80 10.16 -4.73
N PRO A 55 8.87 10.56 -3.44
CA PRO A 55 7.67 10.83 -2.66
C PRO A 55 6.71 11.75 -3.43
N GLU A 56 5.40 11.47 -3.38
CA GLU A 56 4.43 12.05 -4.33
C GLU A 56 4.59 13.56 -4.54
N LYS A 57 4.75 14.34 -3.45
CA LYS A 57 4.89 15.79 -3.54
C LYS A 57 6.11 16.21 -4.37
N ASP A 58 7.24 15.55 -4.15
CA ASP A 58 8.50 15.84 -4.84
C ASP A 58 8.47 15.30 -6.27
N PHE A 59 7.83 14.14 -6.48
CA PHE A 59 7.55 13.61 -7.80
C PHE A 59 6.72 14.58 -8.65
N LEU A 60 5.61 15.10 -8.13
CA LEU A 60 4.75 16.06 -8.84
C LEU A 60 5.45 17.38 -9.14
N ALA A 61 6.39 17.81 -8.28
CA ALA A 61 7.19 19.02 -8.49
C ALA A 61 8.29 18.82 -9.56
N THR A 62 8.81 17.60 -9.69
CA THR A 62 9.96 17.29 -10.56
C THR A 62 9.55 16.72 -11.92
N CYS A 63 8.38 16.08 -12.00
CA CYS A 63 7.87 15.49 -13.23
C CYS A 63 7.42 16.56 -14.23
N ILE A 64 8.11 16.66 -15.36
CA ILE A 64 7.73 17.56 -16.47
C ILE A 64 6.68 16.96 -17.41
N ARG A 65 6.10 15.79 -17.07
CA ARG A 65 5.04 15.13 -17.84
C ARG A 65 5.42 14.84 -19.30
N CYS A 66 6.69 14.50 -19.55
CA CYS A 66 7.23 14.27 -20.90
C CYS A 66 6.76 12.95 -21.54
N GLY A 67 6.33 11.97 -20.74
CA GLY A 67 5.87 10.67 -21.23
C GLY A 67 6.97 9.69 -21.64
N LEU A 68 8.26 10.05 -21.55
CA LEU A 68 9.37 9.18 -21.97
C LEU A 68 9.38 7.83 -21.23
N CYS A 69 9.14 7.84 -19.91
CA CYS A 69 9.01 6.60 -19.13
C CYS A 69 7.90 5.66 -19.61
N VAL A 70 6.82 6.19 -20.21
CA VAL A 70 5.73 5.40 -20.77
C VAL A 70 6.15 4.78 -22.11
N THR A 71 6.80 5.57 -22.96
CA THR A 71 7.32 5.10 -24.26
C THR A 71 8.39 4.03 -24.11
N ASP A 72 9.27 4.17 -23.11
CA ASP A 72 10.38 3.24 -22.89
C ASP A 72 9.98 2.02 -22.04
N CYS A 73 8.72 1.93 -21.60
CA CYS A 73 8.20 0.74 -20.92
C CYS A 73 7.89 -0.35 -21.96
N PRO A 74 8.59 -1.50 -21.95
CA PRO A 74 8.42 -2.51 -22.99
C PRO A 74 7.12 -3.32 -22.87
N TYR A 75 6.41 -3.22 -21.75
CA TYR A 75 5.22 -4.03 -21.43
C TYR A 75 3.92 -3.23 -21.40
N ASP A 76 3.94 -1.96 -21.82
CA ASP A 76 2.77 -1.06 -21.77
C ASP A 76 2.13 -0.96 -20.36
N THR A 77 2.91 -1.22 -19.30
CA THR A 77 2.46 -1.12 -17.91
C THR A 77 2.03 0.30 -17.57
N LEU A 78 2.81 1.29 -18.03
CA LEU A 78 2.63 2.68 -17.65
C LEU A 78 1.66 3.39 -18.60
N SER A 79 0.86 4.29 -18.06
CA SER A 79 -0.05 5.16 -18.81
C SER A 79 0.01 6.59 -18.27
N LEU A 80 -0.25 7.57 -19.13
CA LEU A 80 -0.36 8.97 -18.73
C LEU A 80 -1.78 9.26 -18.25
N ALA A 81 -1.90 9.83 -17.05
CA ALA A 81 -3.19 10.20 -16.48
C ALA A 81 -3.91 11.25 -17.33
N ARG A 82 -5.16 10.96 -17.71
CA ARG A 82 -6.04 11.89 -18.41
C ARG A 82 -6.83 12.74 -17.41
N LEU A 83 -7.01 13.99 -17.81
CA LEU A 83 -7.71 15.01 -17.04
C LEU A 83 -9.12 14.57 -16.64
N GLY A 84 -9.36 14.50 -15.33
CA GLY A 84 -10.65 14.16 -14.75
C GLY A 84 -11.14 12.72 -14.95
N VAL A 85 -10.33 11.81 -15.47
CA VAL A 85 -10.75 10.41 -15.73
C VAL A 85 -10.03 9.42 -14.84
N ASP A 86 -8.70 9.43 -14.85
CA ASP A 86 -7.93 8.31 -14.31
C ASP A 86 -7.62 8.47 -12.81
N GLY A 87 -7.71 9.69 -12.27
CA GLY A 87 -7.52 10.00 -10.86
C GLY A 87 -6.16 10.64 -10.49
N PRO A 88 -4.99 10.18 -10.97
CA PRO A 88 -3.73 10.88 -10.74
C PRO A 88 -3.69 12.24 -11.43
N ALA A 89 -2.81 13.10 -10.91
CA ALA A 89 -2.49 14.37 -11.54
C ALA A 89 -2.29 14.22 -13.06
N THR A 90 -3.04 14.99 -13.85
CA THR A 90 -3.00 14.93 -15.32
C THR A 90 -1.57 14.94 -15.87
N GLY A 91 -1.32 14.06 -16.84
CA GLY A 91 -0.05 13.91 -17.56
C GLY A 91 1.06 13.26 -16.75
N THR A 92 0.79 12.78 -15.54
CA THR A 92 1.76 12.00 -14.76
C THR A 92 1.63 10.51 -15.07
N PRO A 93 2.75 9.76 -15.10
CA PRO A 93 2.72 8.32 -15.34
C PRO A 93 2.19 7.57 -14.12
N PHE A 94 1.38 6.54 -14.38
CA PHE A 94 0.86 5.61 -13.37
C PHE A 94 0.61 4.25 -14.00
N PHE A 95 0.36 3.24 -13.18
CA PHE A 95 -0.19 1.95 -13.62
C PHE A 95 -1.23 1.42 -12.63
N THR A 96 -2.04 0.49 -13.12
CA THR A 96 -3.04 -0.24 -12.33
C THR A 96 -2.62 -1.71 -12.28
N ALA A 97 -2.25 -2.19 -11.09
CA ALA A 97 -1.73 -3.54 -10.89
C ALA A 97 -2.64 -4.65 -11.45
N ARG A 98 -3.96 -4.50 -11.33
CA ARG A 98 -4.93 -5.48 -11.84
C ARG A 98 -5.00 -5.57 -13.36
N ASP A 99 -4.67 -4.49 -14.07
CA ASP A 99 -4.74 -4.42 -15.54
C ASP A 99 -3.44 -4.92 -16.16
N VAL A 100 -2.36 -4.20 -15.95
CA VAL A 100 -1.01 -4.55 -16.41
C VAL A 100 -0.03 -4.20 -15.28
N PRO A 101 0.52 -5.19 -14.56
CA PRO A 101 1.48 -4.94 -13.48
C PRO A 101 2.85 -4.55 -14.04
N CYS A 102 3.75 -4.14 -13.15
CA CYS A 102 5.16 -3.96 -13.49
C CYS A 102 5.85 -5.33 -13.56
N GLU A 103 6.46 -5.61 -14.71
CA GLU A 103 7.20 -6.85 -14.98
C GLU A 103 8.63 -6.86 -14.41
N MET A 104 8.99 -5.88 -13.56
CA MET A 104 10.28 -5.84 -12.84
C MET A 104 11.51 -5.99 -13.74
N CYS A 105 11.62 -5.16 -14.80
CA CYS A 105 12.77 -5.21 -15.72
C CYS A 105 14.09 -4.87 -15.01
N ASP A 106 15.12 -5.72 -15.16
CA ASP A 106 16.43 -5.57 -14.52
C ASP A 106 17.16 -4.26 -14.88
N ASP A 107 16.97 -3.78 -16.11
CA ASP A 107 17.61 -2.58 -16.67
C ASP A 107 16.84 -1.28 -16.37
N ILE A 108 15.64 -1.39 -15.81
CA ILE A 108 14.77 -0.29 -15.37
C ILE A 108 14.70 0.87 -16.40
N PRO A 109 14.28 0.59 -17.66
CA PRO A 109 14.38 1.55 -18.76
C PRO A 109 13.58 2.83 -18.50
N CYS A 110 12.43 2.71 -17.81
CA CYS A 110 11.61 3.84 -17.44
C CYS A 110 12.32 4.88 -16.56
N VAL A 111 13.20 4.44 -15.63
CA VAL A 111 14.02 5.33 -14.79
C VAL A 111 15.11 5.98 -15.63
N ALA A 112 15.80 5.21 -16.47
CA ALA A 112 16.85 5.71 -17.36
C ALA A 112 16.34 6.77 -18.34
N ALA A 113 15.10 6.63 -18.80
CA ALA A 113 14.44 7.58 -19.69
C ALA A 113 14.05 8.91 -19.02
N CYS A 114 14.00 8.97 -17.68
CA CYS A 114 13.53 10.15 -16.96
C CYS A 114 14.59 11.27 -16.96
N PRO A 115 14.37 12.40 -17.66
CA PRO A 115 15.41 13.42 -17.78
C PRO A 115 15.51 14.34 -16.55
N THR A 116 14.47 14.37 -15.70
CA THR A 116 14.38 15.30 -14.57
C THR A 116 14.74 14.68 -13.23
N GLY A 117 14.92 13.35 -13.16
CA GLY A 117 15.10 12.65 -11.89
C GLY A 117 13.81 12.56 -11.06
N ALA A 118 12.63 12.72 -11.66
CA ALA A 118 11.37 12.43 -10.98
C ALA A 118 11.26 10.94 -10.62
N LEU A 119 11.91 10.09 -11.41
CA LEU A 119 12.27 8.72 -11.04
C LEU A 119 13.75 8.73 -10.69
N ASP A 120 14.10 8.21 -9.51
CA ASP A 120 15.42 8.28 -8.92
C ASP A 120 16.44 7.44 -9.72
N PRO A 121 17.43 8.07 -10.39
CA PRO A 121 18.45 7.36 -11.16
C PRO A 121 19.42 6.56 -10.28
N ALA A 122 19.40 6.75 -8.96
CA ALA A 122 20.16 5.94 -8.01
C ALA A 122 19.58 4.53 -7.85
N LEU A 123 18.33 4.30 -8.23
CA LEU A 123 17.74 2.95 -8.26
C LEU A 123 18.45 2.11 -9.34
N LYS A 124 19.32 1.20 -8.90
CA LYS A 124 20.07 0.27 -9.77
C LYS A 124 19.56 -1.16 -9.73
N ASN A 125 18.97 -1.57 -8.61
CA ASN A 125 18.33 -2.86 -8.45
C ASN A 125 16.82 -2.65 -8.40
N ILE A 126 16.07 -3.38 -9.23
CA ILE A 126 14.62 -3.26 -9.31
C ILE A 126 13.93 -3.75 -8.03
N ASP A 127 14.55 -4.66 -7.27
CA ASP A 127 14.05 -5.18 -6.00
C ASP A 127 14.02 -4.11 -4.88
N ASP A 128 14.80 -3.03 -5.05
CA ASP A 128 14.80 -1.89 -4.13
C ASP A 128 13.67 -0.88 -4.44
N ALA A 129 12.93 -1.07 -5.53
CA ALA A 129 11.82 -0.19 -5.88
C ALA A 129 10.71 -0.26 -4.81
N ARG A 130 10.05 0.88 -4.56
CA ARG A 130 8.91 0.98 -3.64
C ARG A 130 7.74 1.71 -4.32
N MET A 131 7.13 1.03 -5.29
CA MET A 131 5.96 1.52 -6.04
C MET A 131 4.68 1.48 -5.20
N GLY A 132 4.60 0.52 -4.28
CA GLY A 132 3.44 0.29 -3.41
C GLY A 132 3.71 -0.86 -2.44
N THR A 133 2.67 -1.37 -1.81
CA THR A 133 2.74 -2.55 -0.94
C THR A 133 1.52 -3.42 -1.17
N ALA A 134 1.75 -4.71 -1.36
CA ALA A 134 0.66 -5.69 -1.46
C ALA A 134 0.01 -5.88 -0.09
N VAL A 135 -1.32 -5.89 -0.06
CA VAL A 135 -2.11 -6.09 1.15
C VAL A 135 -3.17 -7.13 0.84
N LEU A 136 -3.28 -8.15 1.70
CA LEU A 136 -4.41 -9.07 1.67
C LEU A 136 -5.63 -8.35 2.25
N VAL A 137 -6.42 -7.74 1.38
CA VAL A 137 -7.57 -6.92 1.75
C VAL A 137 -8.81 -7.75 2.11
N ASP A 138 -8.89 -8.97 1.59
CA ASP A 138 -10.06 -9.84 1.74
C ASP A 138 -9.65 -11.25 2.15
N GLN A 139 -9.59 -11.47 3.47
CA GLN A 139 -9.34 -12.79 4.04
C GLN A 139 -10.56 -13.71 3.92
N GLU A 140 -11.78 -13.17 3.81
CA GLU A 140 -13.00 -13.97 3.77
C GLU A 140 -13.18 -14.68 2.43
N ASN A 141 -12.72 -14.07 1.33
CA ASN A 141 -12.80 -14.66 -0.01
C ASN A 141 -11.48 -15.29 -0.48
N CYS A 142 -10.37 -15.08 0.22
CA CYS A 142 -9.10 -15.70 -0.13
C CYS A 142 -9.19 -17.24 -0.06
N LEU A 143 -8.86 -17.92 -1.16
CA LEU A 143 -8.97 -19.39 -1.26
C LEU A 143 -8.17 -20.14 -0.17
N ASN A 144 -7.00 -19.63 0.23
CA ASN A 144 -6.21 -20.24 1.32
C ASN A 144 -6.92 -20.16 2.68
N PHE A 145 -7.58 -19.05 2.98
CA PHE A 145 -8.36 -18.89 4.21
C PHE A 145 -9.64 -19.73 4.20
N LEU A 146 -10.18 -20.03 3.01
CA LEU A 146 -11.28 -20.98 2.84
C LEU A 146 -10.87 -22.45 3.00
N GLY A 147 -9.56 -22.74 3.06
CA GLY A 147 -8.99 -24.08 3.21
C GLY A 147 -8.64 -24.77 1.88
N LEU A 148 -8.65 -24.05 0.76
CA LEU A 148 -8.20 -24.53 -0.54
C LEU A 148 -6.73 -24.18 -0.74
N ARG A 149 -5.95 -25.09 -1.33
CA ARG A 149 -4.54 -24.83 -1.63
C ARG A 149 -4.41 -23.93 -2.86
N CYS A 150 -4.10 -22.65 -2.65
CA CYS A 150 -3.83 -21.67 -3.69
C CYS A 150 -2.52 -20.93 -3.39
N ASP A 151 -1.46 -21.23 -4.12
CA ASP A 151 -0.14 -20.62 -3.94
C ASP A 151 0.22 -19.66 -5.09
N VAL A 152 -0.76 -19.22 -5.87
CA VAL A 152 -0.55 -18.42 -7.09
C VAL A 152 0.16 -17.10 -6.77
N CYS A 153 -0.37 -16.29 -5.84
CA CYS A 153 0.23 -14.98 -5.50
C CYS A 153 1.65 -15.09 -4.94
N TYR A 154 1.96 -16.19 -4.25
CA TYR A 154 3.27 -16.48 -3.69
C TYR A 154 4.25 -16.91 -4.80
N ARG A 155 3.88 -17.85 -5.67
CA ARG A 155 4.76 -18.38 -6.73
C ARG A 155 5.09 -17.38 -7.83
N VAL A 156 4.18 -16.45 -8.12
CA VAL A 156 4.40 -15.41 -9.16
C VAL A 156 5.18 -14.21 -8.61
N CYS A 157 5.43 -14.15 -7.30
CA CYS A 157 6.17 -13.05 -6.72
C CYS A 157 7.63 -13.11 -7.18
N PRO A 158 8.18 -12.05 -7.81
CA PRO A 158 9.59 -12.03 -8.20
C PRO A 158 10.55 -12.10 -7.00
N VAL A 159 10.10 -11.57 -5.86
CA VAL A 159 10.83 -11.56 -4.60
C VAL A 159 10.21 -12.58 -3.63
N ILE A 160 10.02 -13.81 -4.11
CA ILE A 160 9.43 -14.92 -3.33
C ILE A 160 10.24 -15.20 -2.06
N ASP A 161 9.57 -15.69 -1.01
CA ASP A 161 10.13 -15.98 0.32
C ASP A 161 10.61 -14.77 1.13
N GLU A 162 10.81 -13.61 0.50
CA GLU A 162 11.11 -12.36 1.20
C GLU A 162 9.91 -11.41 1.23
N ALA A 163 9.33 -11.08 0.07
CA ALA A 163 8.20 -10.16 0.00
C ALA A 163 6.87 -10.82 0.37
N ILE A 164 6.72 -12.12 0.10
CA ILE A 164 5.52 -12.90 0.43
C ILE A 164 5.96 -14.25 0.98
N THR A 165 5.49 -14.60 2.17
CA THR A 165 5.60 -15.95 2.76
C THR A 165 4.23 -16.60 2.86
N LEU A 166 4.20 -17.93 3.05
CA LEU A 166 3.00 -18.69 3.37
C LEU A 166 3.07 -19.16 4.82
N GLU A 167 2.32 -18.52 5.70
CA GLU A 167 2.24 -18.90 7.11
C GLU A 167 1.26 -20.07 7.27
N LEU A 168 1.74 -21.16 7.86
CA LEU A 168 0.94 -22.36 8.06
C LEU A 168 0.16 -22.29 9.37
N SER A 169 -1.15 -22.50 9.30
CA SER A 169 -2.00 -22.64 10.49
C SER A 169 -3.06 -23.73 10.30
N HIS A 170 -3.66 -24.18 11.40
CA HIS A 170 -4.75 -25.16 11.33
C HIS A 170 -6.09 -24.45 11.16
N ASN A 171 -6.94 -24.96 10.28
CA ASN A 171 -8.28 -24.43 10.12
C ASN A 171 -9.17 -24.88 11.30
N GLU A 172 -9.44 -23.98 12.23
CA GLU A 172 -10.26 -24.26 13.42
C GLU A 172 -11.66 -24.79 13.09
N ARG A 173 -12.27 -24.33 11.98
CA ARG A 173 -13.62 -24.73 11.56
C ARG A 173 -13.69 -26.19 11.12
N SER A 174 -12.64 -26.72 10.49
CA SER A 174 -12.65 -28.07 9.90
C SER A 174 -11.72 -29.07 10.56
N GLY A 175 -10.78 -28.64 11.40
CA GLY A 175 -9.86 -29.49 12.16
C GLY A 175 -8.84 -30.29 11.34
N HIS A 176 -8.99 -30.36 10.01
CA HIS A 176 -8.20 -31.21 9.13
C HIS A 176 -7.52 -30.48 7.97
N HIS A 177 -7.99 -29.28 7.60
CA HIS A 177 -7.36 -28.50 6.53
C HIS A 177 -6.27 -27.58 7.11
N ALA A 178 -5.12 -27.54 6.44
CA ALA A 178 -4.10 -26.53 6.68
C ALA A 178 -4.45 -25.25 5.92
N ILE A 179 -4.29 -24.11 6.58
CA ILE A 179 -4.35 -22.78 5.98
C ILE A 179 -2.93 -22.39 5.62
N PHE A 180 -2.74 -21.92 4.38
CA PHE A 180 -1.48 -21.36 3.89
C PHE A 180 -1.66 -19.85 3.72
N ALA A 181 -1.67 -19.11 4.82
CA ALA A 181 -2.01 -17.68 4.80
C ALA A 181 -0.89 -16.87 4.11
N PRO A 182 -1.15 -16.23 2.95
CA PRO A 182 -0.16 -15.38 2.32
C PRO A 182 0.08 -14.15 3.21
N THR A 183 1.32 -13.98 3.65
CA THR A 183 1.75 -12.88 4.49
C THR A 183 2.74 -12.03 3.71
N VAL A 184 2.41 -10.75 3.53
CA VAL A 184 3.25 -9.80 2.80
C VAL A 184 4.18 -9.07 3.76
N HIS A 185 5.48 -9.11 3.48
CA HIS A 185 6.49 -8.37 4.22
C HIS A 185 6.81 -7.07 3.49
N ALA A 186 6.26 -5.96 4.00
CA ALA A 186 6.37 -4.67 3.35
C ALA A 186 7.81 -4.10 3.26
N GLY A 187 8.77 -4.71 3.97
CA GLY A 187 10.20 -4.37 3.84
C GLY A 187 10.80 -4.78 2.50
N HIS A 188 10.32 -5.89 1.92
CA HIS A 188 10.82 -6.49 0.68
C HIS A 188 9.81 -6.35 -0.48
N CYS A 189 8.53 -6.10 -0.19
CA CYS A 189 7.53 -5.89 -1.21
C CYS A 189 7.80 -4.60 -2.02
N THR A 190 8.01 -4.75 -3.32
CA THR A 190 8.23 -3.62 -4.23
C THR A 190 6.95 -2.92 -4.68
N GLY A 191 5.82 -3.62 -4.59
CA GLY A 191 4.53 -3.16 -5.10
C GLY A 191 4.39 -3.29 -6.62
N CYS A 192 5.04 -4.28 -7.25
CA CYS A 192 4.97 -4.50 -8.70
C CYS A 192 3.56 -4.85 -9.23
N GLY A 193 2.68 -5.42 -8.40
CA GLY A 193 1.30 -5.72 -8.79
C GLY A 193 1.07 -7.11 -9.38
N ILE A 194 2.11 -7.90 -9.65
CA ILE A 194 1.98 -9.24 -10.28
C ILE A 194 1.06 -10.14 -9.45
N CYS A 195 1.18 -10.11 -8.12
CA CYS A 195 0.32 -10.90 -7.23
C CYS A 195 -1.18 -10.54 -7.33
N GLU A 196 -1.51 -9.27 -7.56
CA GLU A 196 -2.90 -8.81 -7.73
C GLU A 196 -3.45 -9.22 -9.10
N LYS A 197 -2.63 -9.07 -10.16
CA LYS A 197 -2.98 -9.51 -11.50
C LYS A 197 -3.26 -11.02 -11.55
N SER A 198 -2.37 -11.81 -10.94
CA SER A 198 -2.45 -13.27 -10.95
C SER A 198 -3.48 -13.84 -9.99
N CYS A 199 -4.09 -13.01 -9.12
CA CYS A 199 -5.15 -13.49 -8.24
C CYS A 199 -6.31 -14.04 -9.10
N VAL A 200 -6.62 -15.33 -8.90
CA VAL A 200 -7.59 -16.10 -9.70
C VAL A 200 -9.05 -15.71 -9.44
N LEU A 201 -9.29 -14.90 -8.41
CA LEU A 201 -10.62 -14.39 -8.09
C LEU A 201 -11.02 -13.28 -9.08
N PRO A 202 -12.32 -13.09 -9.37
CA PRO A 202 -12.79 -12.01 -10.24
C PRO A 202 -12.40 -10.63 -9.69
N GLU A 203 -12.59 -10.44 -8.38
CA GLU A 203 -12.05 -9.33 -7.60
C GLU A 203 -10.89 -9.86 -6.75
N ALA A 204 -9.72 -9.24 -6.88
CA ALA A 204 -8.52 -9.74 -6.22
C ALA A 204 -8.61 -9.58 -4.68
N ALA A 205 -8.35 -10.68 -3.95
CA ALA A 205 -8.28 -10.65 -2.49
C ALA A 205 -7.00 -9.99 -1.97
N ILE A 206 -5.94 -9.98 -2.78
CA ILE A 206 -4.69 -9.27 -2.53
C ILE A 206 -4.60 -8.10 -3.51
N LYS A 207 -4.43 -6.89 -2.99
CA LYS A 207 -4.36 -5.65 -3.78
C LYS A 207 -3.09 -4.88 -3.44
N VAL A 208 -2.49 -4.22 -4.42
CA VAL A 208 -1.34 -3.36 -4.21
C VAL A 208 -1.82 -1.93 -4.04
N LEU A 209 -1.49 -1.34 -2.90
CA LEU A 209 -1.88 0.01 -2.55
C LEU A 209 -0.63 0.90 -2.43
N PRO A 210 -0.75 2.21 -2.68
CA PRO A 210 0.31 3.15 -2.35
C PRO A 210 0.77 3.00 -0.89
N VAL A 211 2.06 3.10 -0.64
CA VAL A 211 2.66 2.86 0.70
C VAL A 211 1.95 3.65 1.80
N ARG A 212 1.57 4.90 1.53
CA ARG A 212 0.84 5.79 2.46
C ARG A 212 -0.53 5.25 2.91
N LEU A 213 -1.14 4.36 2.12
CA LEU A 213 -2.45 3.74 2.41
C LEU A 213 -2.27 2.33 2.96
N ALA A 214 -1.29 1.59 2.46
CA ALA A 214 -1.01 0.23 2.87
C ALA A 214 -0.40 0.15 4.27
N ARG A 215 0.35 1.17 4.70
CA ARG A 215 1.17 1.12 5.91
C ARG A 215 0.77 2.16 6.94
N GLY A 216 0.74 1.71 8.19
CA GLY A 216 0.77 2.59 9.36
C GLY A 216 2.19 3.03 9.73
N ALA A 217 2.26 4.01 10.62
CA ALA A 217 3.50 4.45 11.26
C ALA A 217 3.52 3.97 12.73
N PRO A 218 4.69 3.57 13.27
CA PRO A 218 4.83 3.34 14.71
C PRO A 218 4.60 4.66 15.46
N ALA A 219 4.12 4.56 16.70
CA ALA A 219 4.00 5.74 17.55
C ALA A 219 5.41 6.30 17.87
N GLU A 220 5.58 7.62 17.81
CA GLU A 220 6.90 8.28 17.99
C GLU A 220 7.57 7.96 19.33
N HIS A 221 6.77 7.68 20.36
CA HIS A 221 7.26 7.33 21.70
C HIS A 221 7.56 5.82 21.86
N TYR A 222 7.11 4.97 20.93
CA TYR A 222 7.34 3.54 21.02
C TYR A 222 8.68 3.19 20.38
N ARG A 223 9.68 2.99 21.23
CA ARG A 223 10.99 2.51 20.83
C ARG A 223 11.01 0.99 20.89
N LYS A 224 11.42 0.34 19.81
CA LYS A 224 11.58 -1.11 19.78
C LYS A 224 12.82 -1.48 20.58
N GLY A 225 12.64 -2.24 21.65
CA GLY A 225 13.73 -2.58 22.57
C GLY A 225 14.93 -3.25 21.89
N TRP A 226 14.70 -4.11 20.89
CA TRP A 226 15.77 -4.79 20.16
C TRP A 226 16.59 -3.85 19.27
N GLU A 227 15.98 -2.86 18.60
CA GLU A 227 16.71 -1.87 17.78
C GLU A 227 17.57 -0.96 18.67
N GLU A 228 17.04 -0.56 19.83
CA GLU A 228 17.79 0.27 20.78
C GLU A 228 18.90 -0.52 21.49
N MET A 229 18.69 -1.81 21.76
CA MET A 229 19.73 -2.68 22.29
C MET A 229 20.89 -2.84 21.31
N GLU A 230 20.58 -3.04 20.02
CA GLU A 230 21.58 -3.15 18.97
C GLU A 230 22.39 -1.85 18.84
N GLN A 231 21.74 -0.69 18.91
CA GLN A 231 22.40 0.62 18.88
C GLN A 231 23.27 0.89 20.11
N ASN A 232 22.84 0.45 21.30
CA ASN A 232 23.57 0.70 22.55
C ASN A 232 24.57 -0.42 22.92
N GLY A 233 24.61 -1.52 22.15
CA GLY A 233 25.46 -2.68 22.44
C GLY A 233 25.07 -3.45 23.72
N GLY A 234 23.84 -3.28 24.21
CA GLY A 234 23.38 -3.88 25.45
C GLY A 234 21.96 -3.46 25.85
N PRO A 235 21.38 -4.07 26.91
CA PRO A 235 20.07 -3.71 27.43
C PRO A 235 19.97 -2.22 27.78
N LEU A 236 18.91 -1.56 27.30
CA LEU A 236 18.59 -0.17 27.65
C LEU A 236 18.35 0.04 29.15
N VAL A 237 17.88 -1.01 29.83
CA VAL A 237 17.59 -1.01 31.26
C VAL A 237 18.57 -1.95 31.94
N GLU A 238 19.47 -1.38 32.71
CA GLU A 238 20.41 -2.15 33.53
C GLU A 238 19.67 -2.86 34.67
N GLY A 239 20.05 -4.11 34.96
CA GLY A 239 19.51 -4.86 36.09
C GLY A 239 18.13 -5.48 35.88
N ILE A 240 17.71 -5.75 34.64
CA ILE A 240 16.61 -6.68 34.39
C ILE A 240 17.00 -8.03 35.03
N ILE A 241 16.27 -8.40 36.08
CA ILE A 241 16.39 -9.72 36.71
C ILE A 241 15.85 -10.72 35.71
N ASP A 242 16.75 -11.45 35.05
CA ASP A 242 16.39 -12.61 34.25
C ASP A 242 15.96 -13.72 35.22
N LEU A 243 14.64 -13.91 35.35
CA LEU A 243 14.13 -15.03 36.14
C LEU A 243 14.43 -16.32 35.39
N PRO A 244 14.86 -17.38 36.08
CA PRO A 244 15.16 -18.64 35.42
C PRO A 244 13.93 -19.14 34.66
N ASP A 245 14.10 -19.35 33.35
CA ASP A 245 13.11 -20.01 32.52
C ASP A 245 12.79 -21.39 33.12
N ARG A 246 11.53 -21.63 33.46
CA ARG A 246 11.08 -22.96 33.88
C ARG A 246 11.02 -23.87 32.66
N LEU A 247 12.15 -24.44 32.32
CA LEU A 247 12.22 -25.53 31.33
C LEU A 247 11.57 -26.79 31.91
N PRO A 248 10.83 -27.57 31.11
CA PRO A 248 10.36 -28.88 31.54
C PRO A 248 11.57 -29.80 31.82
N GLY A 249 11.77 -30.13 33.09
CA GLY A 249 12.83 -31.00 33.59
C GLY A 249 12.41 -31.73 34.87
N PRO A 250 13.31 -32.51 35.47
CA PRO A 250 13.00 -33.29 36.67
C PRO A 250 12.58 -32.36 37.83
N GLY A 251 11.32 -32.45 38.27
CA GLY A 251 10.75 -31.63 39.34
C GLY A 251 9.99 -30.37 38.91
N THR A 252 9.85 -30.12 37.60
CA THR A 252 8.94 -29.08 37.06
C THR A 252 7.68 -29.67 36.45
N ASP A 253 7.50 -30.99 36.52
CA ASP A 253 6.23 -31.62 36.24
C ASP A 253 5.28 -31.30 37.40
N ASN A 254 4.07 -30.83 37.06
CA ASN A 254 3.02 -30.56 38.04
C ASN A 254 2.53 -31.84 38.76
N LEU A 255 3.20 -32.97 38.54
CA LEU A 255 2.95 -34.27 39.14
C LEU A 255 3.90 -34.55 40.33
N ALA A 256 5.13 -34.01 40.33
CA ALA A 256 6.11 -34.27 41.40
C ALA A 256 6.31 -33.10 42.41
N ALA A 257 5.68 -31.94 42.18
CA ALA A 257 5.70 -30.84 43.14
C ALA A 257 4.80 -31.14 44.37
N PRO A 258 5.09 -30.62 45.58
CA PRO A 258 4.20 -30.73 46.72
C PRO A 258 2.87 -30.02 46.39
N GLY A 259 1.79 -30.79 46.22
CA GLY A 259 0.49 -30.29 45.72
C GLY A 259 0.16 -30.66 44.27
N GLY A 260 0.98 -31.49 43.62
CA GLY A 260 0.70 -32.04 42.29
C GLY A 260 -0.54 -32.93 42.26
N PHE A 261 -1.30 -32.87 41.17
CA PHE A 261 -2.50 -33.67 40.97
C PHE A 261 -2.12 -35.10 40.59
N GLU A 262 -2.25 -36.05 41.50
CA GLU A 262 -2.24 -37.48 41.14
C GLU A 262 -3.59 -37.85 40.50
N PRO A 263 -3.63 -38.28 39.22
CA PRO A 263 -4.86 -38.76 38.63
C PRO A 263 -5.33 -40.01 39.38
N SER A 264 -6.57 -39.98 39.86
CA SER A 264 -7.20 -41.05 40.65
C SER A 264 -7.44 -42.35 39.89
N PHE A 265 -7.05 -42.43 38.61
CA PHE A 265 -7.23 -43.58 37.75
C PHE A 265 -6.00 -43.78 36.86
N LYS A 266 -5.40 -44.98 36.94
CA LYS A 266 -4.33 -45.40 36.01
C LYS A 266 -4.97 -45.91 34.73
N LEU A 267 -4.60 -45.31 33.59
CA LEU A 267 -4.95 -45.83 32.27
C LEU A 267 -4.30 -47.21 32.09
N PRO A 268 -5.06 -48.26 31.76
CA PRO A 268 -4.47 -49.56 31.46
C PRO A 268 -3.64 -49.46 30.17
N GLY A 269 -2.33 -49.71 30.26
CA GLY A 269 -1.41 -49.82 29.12
C GLY A 269 -0.21 -48.87 29.10
N ALA A 270 -0.10 -47.92 30.04
CA ALA A 270 1.11 -47.10 30.18
C ALA A 270 2.06 -47.74 31.21
N GLY A 271 2.76 -48.79 30.79
CA GLY A 271 3.69 -49.49 31.67
C GLY A 271 4.30 -50.75 31.08
N GLU A 272 4.90 -50.65 29.88
CA GLU A 272 6.09 -51.38 29.44
C GLU A 272 6.93 -50.47 28.53
#